data_AF-A0A439HRB1-F1
#
_entry.id   AF-A0A439HRB1-F1
#
_cell.length_a   1.000
_cell.length_b   1.000
_cell.length_c   1.000
_cell.angle_alpha   90.00
_cell.angle_beta   90.00
_cell.angle_gamma   90.00
#
_symmetry.space_group_name_H-M   'P 1'
#
loop_
_entity.id
_entity.type
_entity.pdbx_description
1 polymer ?
#
loop_
_entity_poly.entity_id
_entity_poly.type
_entity_poly.pdbx_seq_one_letter_code
_entity_poly.pdbx_strand_id
1 'polypeptide(L)'
;MDPFNRLEALIETGGVDAVDQARALLNSFAGSTEIGTQAVDEFLIDMMTLSFLAESGRESLQISVRRLARLRLSRVKLLLGVTSRQIRQF
;
A
#
# COMPACT_ATOMS: atom_id res chain seq x y z
N MET A 1 5.75 -13.22 8.48
CA MET A 1 4.96 -13.03 7.25
C MET A 1 5.50 -11.78 6.57
N ASP A 2 5.77 -11.81 5.27
CA ASP A 2 6.23 -10.63 4.53
C ASP A 2 5.18 -9.49 4.68
N PRO A 3 5.56 -8.28 5.15
CA PRO A 3 4.64 -7.14 5.25
C PRO A 3 3.92 -6.85 3.94
N PHE A 4 4.57 -7.09 2.80
CA PHE A 4 3.96 -6.89 1.50
C PHE A 4 2.88 -7.92 1.17
N ASN A 5 3.02 -9.18 1.60
CA ASN A 5 1.95 -10.17 1.46
C ASN A 5 0.73 -9.78 2.29
N ARG A 6 0.94 -9.15 3.45
CA ARG A 6 -0.17 -8.63 4.25
C ARG A 6 -0.84 -7.43 3.58
N LEU A 7 -0.08 -6.55 2.92
CA LEU A 7 -0.65 -5.46 2.12
C LEU A 7 -1.47 -5.99 0.93
N GLU A 8 -1.02 -7.04 0.25
CA GLU A 8 -1.80 -7.70 -0.81
C GLU A 8 -3.11 -8.26 -0.27
N ALA A 9 -3.08 -8.93 0.88
CA ALA A 9 -4.30 -9.43 1.52
C ALA A 9 -5.29 -8.29 1.85
N LEU A 10 -4.80 -7.15 2.36
CA LEU A 10 -5.64 -5.98 2.63
C LEU A 10 -6.29 -5.39 1.37
N ILE A 11 -5.63 -5.48 0.21
CA ILE A 11 -6.23 -5.07 -1.08
C ILE A 11 -7.36 -6.03 -1.49
N GLU A 12 -7.17 -7.33 -1.29
CA GLU A 12 -8.20 -8.31 -1.63
C GLU A 12 -9.44 -8.16 -0.74
N THR A 13 -9.23 -8.19 0.59
CA THR A 13 -10.32 -8.20 1.55
C THR A 13 -10.97 -6.83 1.70
N GLY A 14 -10.19 -5.76 1.56
CA GLY A 14 -10.61 -4.43 2.01
C GLY A 14 -10.97 -4.45 3.49
N GLY A 15 -11.84 -3.51 3.88
CA GLY A 15 -12.40 -3.40 5.22
C GLY A 15 -12.16 -2.04 5.86
N VAL A 16 -12.94 -1.74 6.90
CA VAL A 16 -12.95 -0.44 7.61
C VAL A 16 -11.56 -0.07 8.13
N ASP A 17 -10.81 -1.07 8.62
CA ASP A 17 -9.48 -0.84 9.20
C ASP A 17 -8.32 -1.07 8.20
N ALA A 18 -8.61 -1.33 6.92
CA ALA A 18 -7.59 -1.74 5.97
C ALA A 18 -6.55 -0.65 5.71
N VAL A 19 -6.98 0.62 5.69
CA VAL A 19 -6.11 1.79 5.51
C VAL A 19 -5.18 1.95 6.71
N ASP A 20 -5.71 1.84 7.93
CA ASP A 20 -4.93 2.02 9.15
C ASP A 20 -3.91 0.89 9.34
N GLN A 21 -4.32 -0.35 9.04
CA GLN A 21 -3.40 -1.49 9.04
C GLN A 21 -2.30 -1.33 7.99
N ALA A 22 -2.64 -0.87 6.78
CA ALA A 22 -1.65 -0.62 5.74
C ALA A 22 -0.66 0.48 6.15
N ARG A 23 -1.15 1.57 6.74
CA ARG A 23 -0.32 2.67 7.25
C ARG A 23 0.62 2.20 8.35
N ALA A 24 0.12 1.43 9.32
CA ALA A 24 0.95 0.88 10.40
C ALA A 24 2.06 -0.04 9.86
N LEU A 25 1.76 -0.88 8.87
CA LEU A 25 2.76 -1.73 8.21
C LEU A 25 3.81 -0.88 7.48
N LEU A 26 3.40 0.14 6.74
CA LEU A 26 4.31 0.99 5.96
C LEU A 26 5.16 1.92 6.83
N ASN A 27 4.64 2.36 7.97
CA ASN A 27 5.41 3.13 8.96
C ASN A 27 6.59 2.33 9.54
N SER A 28 6.54 0.99 9.54
CA SER A 28 7.70 0.18 9.95
C SER A 28 8.88 0.27 8.98
N PHE A 29 8.66 0.81 7.77
CA PHE A 29 9.69 1.10 6.77
C PHE A 29 10.18 2.56 6.81
N ALA A 30 9.82 3.33 7.86
CA ALA A 30 10.16 4.74 8.03
C ALA A 30 11.66 4.98 8.28
N GLY A 31 12.45 4.79 7.23
CA GLY A 31 13.76 5.37 6.98
C GLY A 31 13.87 5.86 5.53
N SER A 32 12.74 5.99 4.83
CA SER A 32 12.67 6.21 3.40
C SER A 32 12.67 7.69 3.01
N THR A 33 13.33 7.97 1.89
CA THR A 33 13.40 9.29 1.23
C THR A 33 12.02 9.89 0.97
N GLU A 34 11.95 11.21 0.71
CA GLU A 34 10.71 11.92 0.35
C GLU A 34 9.91 11.20 -0.76
N ILE A 35 10.60 10.63 -1.75
CA ILE A 35 10.02 9.84 -2.84
C ILE A 35 9.30 8.58 -2.31
N GLY A 36 9.85 7.93 -1.28
CA GLY A 36 9.23 6.78 -0.61
C GLY A 36 7.97 7.19 0.14
N THR A 37 7.99 8.31 0.85
CA THR A 37 6.81 8.86 1.55
C THR A 37 5.68 9.17 0.56
N GLN A 38 5.98 9.85 -0.55
CA GLN A 38 4.98 10.12 -1.58
C GLN A 38 4.36 8.84 -2.15
N ALA A 39 5.17 7.81 -2.43
CA ALA A 39 4.66 6.55 -2.96
C ALA A 39 3.74 5.83 -1.96
N VAL A 40 4.04 5.94 -0.65
CA VAL A 40 3.18 5.43 0.42
C VAL A 40 1.85 6.19 0.45
N ASP A 41 1.87 7.51 0.41
CA ASP A 41 0.65 8.33 0.40
C ASP A 41 -0.24 8.03 -0.80
N GLU A 42 0.35 7.93 -2.00
CA GLU A 42 -0.38 7.56 -3.22
C GLU A 42 -1.05 6.18 -3.10
N PHE A 43 -0.37 5.22 -2.47
CA PHE A 43 -0.94 3.90 -2.19
C PHE A 43 -2.08 3.96 -1.16
N LEU A 44 -1.91 4.73 -0.08
CA LEU A 44 -2.94 4.88 0.96
C LEU A 44 -4.21 5.57 0.43
N ILE A 45 -4.09 6.50 -0.52
CA ILE A 45 -5.23 7.13 -1.20
C ILE A 45 -6.07 6.09 -1.96
N ASP A 46 -5.44 5.11 -2.60
CA ASP A 46 -6.17 4.04 -3.27
C ASP A 46 -6.85 3.08 -2.30
N MET A 47 -6.21 2.78 -1.17
CA MET A 47 -6.82 1.99 -0.11
C MET A 47 -8.04 2.71 0.47
N MET A 48 -7.97 4.04 0.66
CA MET A 48 -9.14 4.84 1.06
C MET A 48 -10.23 4.82 0.01
N THR A 49 -9.86 4.95 -1.27
CA THR A 49 -10.82 4.86 -2.38
C THR A 49 -11.50 3.50 -2.41
N LEU A 50 -10.75 2.41 -2.19
CA LEU A 50 -11.31 1.05 -2.13
C LEU A 50 -12.27 0.90 -0.96
N SER A 51 -11.93 1.44 0.20
CA SER A 51 -12.78 1.42 1.41
C SER A 51 -14.08 2.19 1.17
N PHE A 52 -14.00 3.40 0.58
CA PHE A 52 -15.15 4.18 0.17
C PHE A 52 -16.06 3.44 -0.82
N LEU A 53 -15.49 2.72 -1.79
CA LEU A 53 -16.28 1.93 -2.74
C LEU A 53 -16.92 0.70 -2.09
N ALA A 54 -16.29 0.11 -1.09
CA ALA A 54 -16.86 -0.97 -0.29
C ALA A 54 -18.06 -0.46 0.53
N GLU A 55 -17.90 0.67 1.21
CA GLU A 55 -18.96 1.29 2.02
C GLU A 55 -20.14 1.78 1.16
N SER A 56 -19.88 2.29 -0.04
CA SER A 56 -20.91 2.76 -0.96
C SER A 56 -21.61 1.66 -1.77
N GLY A 57 -21.24 0.39 -1.58
CA GLY A 57 -21.83 -0.75 -2.31
C GLY A 57 -21.49 -0.78 -3.81
N ARG A 58 -20.44 -0.07 -4.23
CA ARG A 58 -20.00 0.04 -5.64
C ARG A 58 -19.06 -1.10 -6.04
N GLU A 59 -19.50 -2.33 -5.87
CA GLU A 59 -18.67 -3.54 -6.05
C GLU A 59 -18.00 -3.63 -7.43
N SER A 60 -18.70 -3.23 -8.49
CA SER A 60 -18.18 -3.25 -9.87
C SER A 60 -16.94 -2.37 -10.07
N LEU A 61 -16.80 -1.29 -9.29
CA LEU A 61 -15.64 -0.39 -9.35
C LEU A 61 -14.47 -0.86 -8.49
N GLN A 62 -14.72 -1.73 -7.49
CA GLN A 62 -13.67 -2.22 -6.60
C GLN A 62 -12.60 -3.00 -7.36
N ILE A 63 -12.95 -3.75 -8.42
CA ILE A 63 -11.96 -4.49 -9.24
C ILE A 63 -10.92 -3.53 -9.83
N SER A 64 -11.37 -2.40 -10.37
CA SER A 64 -10.50 -1.38 -10.96
C SER A 64 -9.60 -0.74 -9.90
N VAL A 65 -10.14 -0.43 -8.72
CA VAL A 65 -9.35 0.17 -7.63
C VAL A 65 -8.38 -0.82 -7.01
N ARG A 66 -8.75 -2.10 -6.86
CA ARG A 66 -7.80 -3.16 -6.45
C ARG A 66 -6.63 -3.26 -7.41
N ARG A 67 -6.89 -3.22 -8.73
CA ARG A 67 -5.81 -3.20 -9.74
C ARG A 67 -4.91 -1.99 -9.58
N LEU A 68 -5.48 -0.81 -9.33
CA LEU A 68 -4.73 0.43 -9.14
C LEU A 68 -3.86 0.37 -7.87
N ALA A 69 -4.43 -0.10 -6.76
CA ALA A 69 -3.72 -0.30 -5.49
C ALA A 69 -2.55 -1.29 -5.65
N ARG A 70 -2.73 -2.39 -6.40
CA ARG A 70 -1.65 -3.36 -6.68
C ARG A 70 -0.50 -2.73 -7.51
N LEU A 71 -0.82 -1.85 -8.46
CA LEU A 71 0.19 -1.12 -9.24
C LEU A 71 1.00 -0.15 -8.34
N ARG A 72 0.32 0.62 -7.47
CA ARG A 72 0.99 1.49 -6.50
C ARG A 72 1.77 0.70 -5.45
N LEU A 73 1.27 -0.44 -4.99
CA LEU A 73 2.01 -1.32 -4.09
C LEU A 73 3.31 -1.83 -4.73
N SER A 74 3.30 -2.14 -6.03
CA SER A 74 4.51 -2.52 -6.76
C SER A 74 5.54 -1.38 -6.80
N ARG A 75 5.08 -0.13 -6.93
CA ARG A 75 5.94 1.06 -6.85
C ARG A 75 6.53 1.23 -5.44
N VAL A 76 5.72 1.06 -4.40
CA VAL A 76 6.16 1.11 -2.99
C VAL A 76 7.21 0.03 -2.71
N LYS A 77 7.00 -1.21 -3.18
CA LYS A 77 7.97 -2.32 -3.07
C LYS A 77 9.32 -1.96 -3.67
N LEU A 78 9.33 -1.34 -4.85
CA LEU A 78 10.57 -0.94 -5.52
C LEU A 78 11.30 0.16 -4.74
N LEU A 79 10.58 1.21 -4.33
CA LEU A 79 11.21 2.36 -3.69
C LEU A 79 11.71 2.05 -2.28
N LEU A 80 10.95 1.26 -1.50
CA LEU A 80 11.36 0.84 -0.15
C LEU A 80 12.32 -0.36 -0.18
N GLY A 81 12.21 -1.25 -1.18
CA GLY A 81 13.09 -2.40 -1.35
C GLY A 81 14.49 -2.04 -1.86
N VAL A 82 14.63 -0.95 -2.63
CA VAL A 82 15.93 -0.40 -3.05
C VAL A 82 16.70 0.19 -1.86
N THR A 83 16.01 0.82 -0.90
CA THR A 83 16.64 1.40 0.29
C THR A 83 17.35 0.34 1.15
N SER A 84 16.79 -0.88 1.21
CA SER A 84 17.39 -2.03 1.93
C SER A 84 18.69 -2.56 1.33
N ARG A 85 18.97 -2.29 0.04
CA ARG A 85 20.20 -2.72 -0.65
C ARG A 85 21.33 -1.72 -0.56
N GLN A 86 21.04 -0.42 -0.46
CA GLN A 86 22.06 0.63 -0.44
C GLN A 86 22.80 0.75 0.91
N ILE A 87 22.29 0.18 2.00
CA ILE A 87 22.94 0.23 3.32
C ILE A 87 24.00 -0.88 3.52
N ARG A 88 24.09 -1.87 2.61
CA ARG A 88 25.05 -2.99 2.74
C ARG A 88 26.38 -2.80 1.99
N GLN A 89 26.68 -1.59 1.52
CA GLN A 89 27.95 -1.31 0.83
C GLN A 89 28.68 -0.11 1.42
N PHE A 90 28.91 -0.10 2.74
CA PHE A 90 30.02 0.62 3.38
C PHE A 90 30.41 -0.12 4.65
#